data_AF-C1BIM7-F1
#
_entry.id   AF-C1BIM7-F1
#
_cell.length_a   1.000
_cell.length_b   1.000
_cell.length_c   1.000
_cell.angle_alpha   90.00
_cell.angle_beta   90.00
_cell.angle_gamma   90.00
#
_symmetry.space_group_name_H-M   'P 1'
#
loop_
_entity.id
_entity.type
_entity.pdbx_description
1 polymer ?
#
loop_
_entity_poly.entity_id
_entity_poly.type
_entity_poly.pdbx_seq_one_letter_code
_entity_poly.pdbx_strand_id
1 'polypeptide(L)'
;MPAAKKRRRKDSNHIRLRLSKETHIFSKMADRLTQLQDAVNSLADQFCNAIGVLQQCAPPASFNNIQTALNKDQPSNPTEEYAQLFAALIARTAKDVDVLIDSLPSEESTAALQAASLRQLEEENHEAATRLEEVVYRGDLLLEKIQSALADIAQSQLCTRSGGLSQPSPPEF
;
A
#
# COMPACT_ATOMS: atom_id res chain seq x y z
N MET A 1 20.56 -23.80 30.10
CA MET A 1 20.77 -23.01 28.86
C MET A 1 19.51 -22.73 28.00
N PRO A 2 18.30 -22.39 28.51
CA PRO A 2 17.11 -22.17 27.63
C PRO A 2 16.78 -20.69 27.33
N ALA A 3 17.42 -19.72 27.99
CA ALA A 3 17.01 -18.31 27.93
C ALA A 3 17.43 -17.58 26.64
N ALA A 4 18.51 -17.99 25.98
CA ALA A 4 19.08 -17.29 24.83
C ALA A 4 18.25 -17.44 23.53
N LYS A 5 17.55 -18.58 23.36
CA LYS A 5 16.80 -18.88 22.13
C LYS A 5 15.44 -18.16 22.06
N LYS A 6 14.90 -17.74 23.22
CA LYS A 6 13.64 -17.00 23.32
C LYS A 6 13.81 -15.50 23.07
N ARG A 7 14.98 -14.92 23.38
CA ARG A 7 15.33 -13.52 23.05
C ARG A 7 15.47 -13.32 21.54
N ARG A 8 16.25 -14.16 20.85
CA ARG A 8 16.45 -14.05 19.38
C ARG A 8 15.16 -14.12 18.56
N ARG A 9 14.17 -14.94 18.97
CA ARG A 9 12.86 -14.99 18.30
C ARG A 9 12.01 -13.74 18.52
N LYS A 10 12.15 -13.07 19.67
CA LYS A 10 11.41 -11.85 19.99
C LYS A 10 11.95 -10.66 19.20
N ASP A 11 13.27 -10.59 19.04
CA ASP A 11 13.94 -9.53 18.26
C ASP A 11 13.63 -9.66 16.76
N SER A 12 13.65 -10.87 16.21
CA SER A 12 13.31 -11.13 14.80
C SER A 12 11.85 -10.78 14.45
N ASN A 13 10.90 -11.02 15.36
CA ASN A 13 9.51 -10.60 15.18
C ASN A 13 9.35 -9.08 15.29
N HIS A 14 10.12 -8.40 16.15
CA HIS A 14 10.07 -6.95 16.30
C HIS A 14 10.68 -6.21 15.10
N ILE A 15 11.73 -6.78 14.49
CA ILE A 15 12.39 -6.27 13.29
C ILE A 15 11.48 -6.45 12.07
N ARG A 16 10.87 -7.63 11.89
CA ARG A 16 9.85 -7.84 10.84
C ARG A 16 8.65 -6.88 10.93
N LEU A 17 8.22 -6.55 12.15
CA LEU A 17 7.13 -5.60 12.35
C LEU A 17 7.56 -4.14 12.06
N ARG A 18 8.85 -3.80 12.17
CA ARG A 18 9.37 -2.48 11.77
C ARG A 18 9.53 -2.35 10.26
N LEU A 19 10.04 -3.38 9.58
CA LEU A 19 10.31 -3.35 8.14
C LEU A 19 9.03 -3.37 7.29
N SER A 20 7.98 -4.09 7.75
CA SER A 20 6.66 -4.03 7.13
C SER A 20 5.98 -2.66 7.31
N LYS A 21 6.30 -1.94 8.39
CA LYS A 21 5.85 -0.56 8.56
C LYS A 21 6.63 0.37 7.65
N GLU A 22 7.97 0.28 7.58
CA GLU A 22 8.81 1.19 6.78
C GLU A 22 8.57 1.09 5.25
N THR A 23 8.41 -0.12 4.70
CA THR A 23 8.09 -0.30 3.27
C THR A 23 6.69 0.21 2.90
N HIS A 24 5.72 0.10 3.81
CA HIS A 24 4.39 0.67 3.65
C HIS A 24 4.37 2.19 3.84
N ILE A 25 5.35 2.75 4.54
CA ILE A 25 5.53 4.20 4.75
C ILE A 25 6.08 4.86 3.48
N PHE A 26 7.12 4.30 2.83
CA PHE A 26 7.77 4.95 1.69
C PHE A 26 6.89 5.07 0.43
N SER A 27 6.11 4.03 0.09
CA SER A 27 5.11 4.10 -0.99
C SER A 27 3.98 5.09 -0.67
N LYS A 28 3.65 5.24 0.62
CA LYS A 28 2.76 6.30 1.09
C LYS A 28 3.40 7.69 1.06
N MET A 29 4.72 7.86 1.14
CA MET A 29 5.35 9.20 1.21
C MET A 29 5.10 10.06 -0.03
N ALA A 30 5.45 9.54 -1.21
CA ALA A 30 5.28 10.28 -2.46
C ALA A 30 3.79 10.51 -2.76
N ASP A 31 2.97 9.50 -2.45
CA ASP A 31 1.52 9.55 -2.61
C ASP A 31 0.88 10.58 -1.65
N ARG A 32 1.28 10.61 -0.38
CA ARG A 32 0.74 11.54 0.63
C ARG A 32 1.18 12.97 0.40
N LEU A 33 2.43 13.21 0.00
CA LEU A 33 2.89 14.57 -0.31
C LEU A 33 2.20 15.11 -1.57
N THR A 34 1.94 14.26 -2.57
CA THR A 34 1.18 14.64 -3.76
C THR A 34 -0.29 14.90 -3.41
N GLN A 35 -0.92 14.01 -2.62
CA GLN A 35 -2.28 14.20 -2.12
C GLN A 35 -2.44 15.48 -1.30
N LEU A 36 -1.43 15.82 -0.47
CA LEU A 36 -1.44 17.06 0.30
C LEU A 36 -1.41 18.28 -0.63
N GLN A 37 -0.59 18.27 -1.68
CA GLN A 37 -0.57 19.33 -2.68
C GLN A 37 -1.93 19.46 -3.39
N ASP A 38 -2.52 18.35 -3.80
CA ASP A 38 -3.83 18.35 -4.46
C ASP A 38 -4.94 18.86 -3.54
N ALA A 39 -4.93 18.46 -2.26
CA ALA A 39 -5.89 18.90 -1.26
C ALA A 39 -5.77 20.41 -0.96
N VAL A 40 -4.55 20.93 -0.88
CA VAL A 40 -4.31 22.37 -0.68
C VAL A 40 -4.72 23.17 -1.91
N ASN A 41 -4.43 22.71 -3.13
CA ASN A 41 -4.90 23.35 -4.36
C ASN A 41 -6.43 23.36 -4.43
N SER A 42 -7.07 22.23 -4.13
CA SER A 42 -8.54 22.13 -4.07
C SER A 42 -9.15 23.07 -3.02
N LEU A 43 -8.50 23.22 -1.86
CA LEU A 43 -8.93 24.18 -0.83
C LEU A 43 -8.86 25.62 -1.34
N ALA A 44 -7.79 25.99 -2.05
CA ALA A 44 -7.65 27.31 -2.64
C ALA A 44 -8.74 27.58 -3.71
N ASP A 45 -9.00 26.61 -4.58
CA ASP A 45 -10.07 26.69 -5.57
C ASP A 45 -11.44 26.87 -4.91
N GLN A 46 -11.72 26.15 -3.82
CA GLN A 46 -12.96 26.30 -3.07
C GLN A 46 -13.12 27.70 -2.48
N PHE A 47 -12.05 28.31 -1.95
CA PHE A 47 -12.09 29.70 -1.48
C PHE A 47 -12.37 30.68 -2.63
N CYS A 48 -11.67 30.56 -3.76
CA CYS A 48 -11.88 31.43 -4.91
C CYS A 48 -13.31 31.33 -5.46
N ASN A 49 -13.82 30.10 -5.61
CA ASN A 49 -15.18 29.84 -6.08
C ASN A 49 -16.23 30.35 -5.09
N ALA A 50 -16.02 30.13 -3.79
CA ALA A 50 -16.91 30.63 -2.74
C ALA A 50 -17.00 32.15 -2.77
N ILE A 51 -15.86 32.84 -2.82
CA ILE A 51 -15.83 34.31 -2.87
C ILE A 51 -16.54 34.82 -4.13
N GLY A 52 -16.27 34.22 -5.30
CA GLY A 52 -16.90 34.63 -6.55
C GLY A 52 -18.42 34.49 -6.54
N VAL A 53 -18.94 33.33 -6.11
CA VAL A 53 -20.39 33.07 -6.04
C VAL A 53 -21.06 33.95 -4.98
N LEU A 54 -20.47 34.07 -3.80
CA LEU A 54 -21.05 34.87 -2.71
C LEU A 54 -21.09 36.36 -3.05
N GLN A 55 -20.09 36.88 -3.75
CA GLN A 55 -20.09 38.27 -4.23
C GLN A 55 -21.14 38.49 -5.33
N GLN A 56 -21.29 37.55 -6.26
CA GLN A 56 -22.30 37.63 -7.32
C GLN A 56 -23.73 37.62 -6.76
N CYS A 57 -23.96 36.83 -5.71
CA CYS A 57 -25.26 36.70 -5.06
C CYS A 57 -25.44 37.64 -3.86
N ALA A 58 -24.49 38.55 -3.60
CA ALA A 58 -24.59 39.45 -2.46
C ALA A 58 -25.72 40.47 -2.69
N PRO A 59 -26.69 40.59 -1.77
CA PRO A 59 -27.68 41.65 -1.87
C PRO A 59 -27.00 43.02 -1.71
N PRO A 60 -27.49 44.07 -2.41
CA PRO A 60 -26.98 45.41 -2.22
C PRO A 60 -27.15 45.82 -0.76
N ALA A 61 -26.09 46.38 -0.17
CA ALA A 61 -26.14 46.87 1.21
C ALA A 61 -27.25 47.92 1.33
N SER A 62 -28.17 47.72 2.26
CA SER A 62 -29.18 48.71 2.54
C SER A 62 -28.72 49.69 3.60
N PHE A 63 -28.91 50.97 3.33
CA PHE A 63 -28.81 52.01 4.33
C PHE A 63 -30.20 52.24 4.94
N ASN A 64 -30.31 52.10 6.26
CA ASN A 64 -31.57 52.21 7.03
C ASN A 64 -32.39 53.49 6.74
N ASN A 65 -31.78 54.53 6.18
CA ASN A 65 -32.41 55.83 5.96
C ASN A 65 -33.23 55.91 4.64
N ILE A 66 -33.16 54.93 3.74
CA ILE A 66 -33.80 54.99 2.40
C ILE A 66 -34.84 53.85 2.20
N GLN A 67 -34.93 52.89 3.13
CA GLN A 67 -35.45 51.55 2.84
C GLN A 67 -36.97 51.36 2.95
N THR A 68 -37.77 52.40 3.22
CA THR A 68 -39.21 52.21 3.52
C THR A 68 -40.09 52.04 2.27
N ALA A 69 -39.60 52.29 1.05
CA ALA A 69 -40.46 52.40 -0.14
C ALA A 69 -40.32 51.31 -1.22
N LEU A 70 -39.30 50.44 -1.21
CA LEU A 70 -38.96 49.63 -2.41
C LEU A 70 -38.90 48.09 -2.25
N ASN A 71 -38.88 47.51 -1.05
CA ASN A 71 -38.51 46.09 -0.88
C ASN A 71 -39.53 45.27 -0.08
N LYS A 72 -40.74 45.05 -0.61
CA LYS A 72 -41.71 44.10 0.01
C LYS A 72 -41.80 42.75 -0.69
N ASP A 73 -41.07 42.54 -1.79
CA ASP A 73 -41.19 41.35 -2.64
C ASP A 73 -39.81 40.79 -3.09
N GLN A 74 -38.81 40.79 -2.19
CA GLN A 74 -37.54 40.14 -2.52
C GLN A 74 -37.62 38.64 -2.19
N PRO A 75 -37.41 37.74 -3.17
CA PRO A 75 -37.35 36.31 -2.92
C PRO A 75 -36.20 35.97 -1.96
N SER A 76 -36.33 34.86 -1.23
CA SER A 76 -35.29 34.29 -0.37
C SER A 76 -33.96 34.21 -1.11
N ASN A 77 -32.97 35.00 -0.71
CA ASN A 77 -31.67 35.03 -1.36
C ASN A 77 -30.96 33.67 -1.12
N PRO A 78 -30.56 32.93 -2.17
CA PRO A 78 -29.88 31.64 -2.02
C PRO A 78 -28.45 31.76 -1.45
N THR A 79 -27.99 32.98 -1.15
CA THR A 79 -26.67 33.31 -0.61
C THR A 79 -26.36 32.56 0.67
N GLU A 80 -27.34 32.33 1.54
CA GLU A 80 -27.15 31.64 2.81
C GLU A 80 -26.91 30.13 2.61
N GLU A 81 -27.64 29.51 1.67
CA GLU A 81 -27.43 28.10 1.29
C GLU A 81 -26.05 27.90 0.64
N TYR A 82 -25.64 28.80 -0.26
CA TYR A 82 -24.30 28.76 -0.85
C TYR A 82 -23.20 28.97 0.20
N ALA A 83 -23.40 29.89 1.15
CA ALA A 83 -22.44 30.13 2.23
C ALA A 83 -22.27 28.89 3.11
N GLN A 84 -23.37 28.21 3.45
CA GLN A 84 -23.32 26.96 4.23
C GLN A 84 -22.65 25.83 3.45
N LEU A 85 -22.95 25.68 2.14
CA LEU A 85 -22.33 24.68 1.28
C LEU A 85 -20.80 24.87 1.20
N PHE A 86 -20.35 26.09 0.90
CA PHE A 86 -18.93 26.38 0.82
C PHE A 86 -18.22 26.26 2.17
N ALA A 87 -18.86 26.69 3.26
CA ALA A 87 -18.31 26.51 4.60
C ALA A 87 -18.11 25.02 4.94
N ALA A 88 -19.07 24.16 4.59
CA ALA A 88 -18.96 22.71 4.80
C ALA A 88 -17.84 22.08 3.95
N LEU A 89 -17.74 22.46 2.68
CA LEU A 89 -16.67 21.97 1.78
C LEU A 89 -15.29 22.38 2.27
N ILE A 90 -15.10 23.68 2.56
CA ILE A 90 -13.83 24.25 3.04
C ILE A 90 -13.43 23.60 4.36
N ALA A 91 -14.35 23.50 5.33
CA ALA A 91 -14.06 22.90 6.63
C ALA A 91 -13.66 21.42 6.51
N ARG A 92 -14.34 20.67 5.64
CA ARG A 92 -14.01 19.27 5.39
C ARG A 92 -12.64 19.14 4.71
N THR A 93 -12.38 19.89 3.64
CA THR A 93 -11.10 19.82 2.92
C THR A 93 -9.94 20.30 3.80
N ALA A 94 -10.13 21.33 4.63
CA ALA A 94 -9.15 21.73 5.63
C ALA A 94 -8.87 20.61 6.64
N LYS A 95 -9.90 19.87 7.07
CA LYS A 95 -9.71 18.72 7.96
C LYS A 95 -8.98 17.56 7.28
N ASP A 96 -9.26 17.33 6.00
CA ASP A 96 -8.54 16.33 5.19
C ASP A 96 -7.06 16.71 5.07
N VAL A 97 -6.74 18.00 4.90
CA VAL A 97 -5.36 18.53 4.93
C VAL A 97 -4.67 18.26 6.27
N ASP A 98 -5.32 18.54 7.40
CA ASP A 98 -4.76 18.24 8.74
C ASP A 98 -4.43 16.74 8.89
N VAL A 99 -5.36 15.86 8.49
CA VAL A 99 -5.15 14.41 8.57
C VAL A 99 -4.00 13.96 7.65
N LEU A 100 -3.86 14.57 6.48
CA LEU A 100 -2.75 14.29 5.57
C LEU A 100 -1.42 14.70 6.19
N ILE A 101 -1.34 15.89 6.82
CA ILE A 101 -0.15 16.37 7.54
C ILE A 101 0.21 15.41 8.68
N ASP A 102 -0.75 15.03 9.52
CA ASP A 102 -0.53 14.08 10.64
C ASP A 102 -0.11 12.69 10.16
N SER A 103 -0.47 12.32 8.92
CA SER A 103 -0.10 11.05 8.30
C SER A 103 1.24 11.09 7.58
N LEU A 104 1.88 12.26 7.48
CA LEU A 104 3.23 12.35 6.93
C LEU A 104 4.19 11.58 7.85
N PRO A 105 5.18 10.90 7.28
CA PRO A 105 6.24 10.27 8.07
C PRO A 105 6.98 11.33 8.89
N SER A 106 7.37 10.96 10.09
CA SER A 106 8.03 11.84 11.04
C SER A 106 9.36 12.41 10.49
N GLU A 107 9.54 13.73 10.65
CA GLU A 107 10.77 14.47 10.33
C GLU A 107 11.99 14.04 11.17
N GLU A 108 11.81 13.26 12.24
CA GLU A 108 12.92 12.69 13.04
C GLU A 108 13.80 11.71 12.26
N SER A 109 13.39 11.33 11.05
CA SER A 109 14.17 10.55 10.12
C SER A 109 15.29 11.40 9.49
N THR A 110 16.30 11.75 10.30
CA THR A 110 17.52 12.38 9.76
C THR A 110 18.06 11.51 8.62
N ALA A 111 18.59 12.12 7.56
CA ALA A 111 19.12 11.39 6.39
C ALA A 111 20.12 10.29 6.78
N ALA A 112 20.85 10.49 7.89
CA ALA A 112 21.74 9.49 8.47
C ALA A 112 21.00 8.26 9.02
N LEU A 113 19.89 8.44 9.74
CA LEU A 113 19.07 7.33 10.22
C LEU A 113 18.38 6.58 9.07
N GLN A 114 17.91 7.30 8.04
CA GLN A 114 17.37 6.67 6.83
C GLN A 114 18.40 5.83 6.10
N ALA A 115 19.61 6.37 5.92
CA ALA A 115 20.71 5.64 5.29
C ALA A 115 21.11 4.40 6.11
N ALA A 116 21.09 4.48 7.44
CA ALA A 116 21.34 3.34 8.30
C ALA A 116 20.25 2.27 8.18
N SER A 117 18.97 2.67 8.21
CA SER A 117 17.83 1.75 8.00
C SER A 117 17.89 1.10 6.61
N LEU A 118 18.23 1.85 5.57
CA LEU A 118 18.37 1.31 4.20
C LEU A 118 19.48 0.26 4.13
N ARG A 119 20.66 0.54 4.69
CA ARG A 119 21.76 -0.44 4.73
C ARG A 119 21.37 -1.72 5.45
N GLN A 120 20.67 -1.59 6.58
CA GLN A 120 20.16 -2.75 7.31
C GLN A 120 19.16 -3.54 6.45
N LEU A 121 18.24 -2.86 5.78
CA LEU A 121 17.26 -3.49 4.90
C LEU A 121 17.93 -4.22 3.72
N GLU A 122 18.97 -3.64 3.13
CA GLU A 122 19.78 -4.26 2.07
C GLU A 122 20.48 -5.53 2.55
N GLU A 123 21.09 -5.50 3.74
CA GLU A 123 21.75 -6.66 4.33
C GLU A 123 20.75 -7.79 4.64
N GLU A 124 19.60 -7.44 5.23
CA GLU A 124 18.54 -8.41 5.49
C GLU A 124 17.95 -9.01 4.20
N ASN A 125 17.82 -8.20 3.14
CA ASN A 125 17.39 -8.66 1.83
C ASN A 125 18.41 -9.63 1.23
N HIS A 126 19.70 -9.31 1.32
CA HIS A 126 20.77 -10.18 0.86
C HIS A 126 20.76 -11.53 1.60
N GLU A 127 20.66 -11.52 2.93
CA GLU A 127 20.58 -12.77 3.72
C GLU A 127 19.32 -13.58 3.37
N ALA A 128 18.18 -12.91 3.12
CA ALA A 128 16.96 -13.57 2.68
C ALA A 128 17.10 -14.19 1.27
N ALA A 129 17.77 -13.50 0.35
CA ALA A 129 18.04 -13.99 -1.00
C ALA A 129 18.96 -15.22 -0.99
N THR A 130 20.05 -15.20 -0.22
CA THR A 130 20.94 -16.37 -0.07
C THR A 130 20.19 -17.57 0.52
N ARG A 131 19.33 -17.34 1.52
CA ARG A 131 18.50 -18.40 2.09
C ARG A 131 17.51 -18.96 1.07
N LEU A 132 16.93 -18.11 0.23
CA LEU A 132 16.05 -18.55 -0.85
C LEU A 132 16.82 -19.40 -1.87
N GLU A 133 18.01 -18.99 -2.29
CA GLU A 133 18.86 -19.72 -3.23
C GLU A 133 19.23 -21.11 -2.69
N GLU A 134 19.60 -21.23 -1.41
CA GLU A 134 19.88 -22.51 -0.79
C GLU A 134 18.65 -23.46 -0.82
N VAL A 135 17.47 -22.91 -0.54
CA VAL A 135 16.22 -23.69 -0.54
C VAL A 135 15.85 -24.14 -1.95
N VAL A 136 16.00 -23.25 -2.95
CA VAL A 136 15.76 -23.57 -4.36
C VAL A 136 16.72 -24.67 -4.83
N TYR A 137 18.02 -24.52 -4.55
CA TYR A 137 19.03 -25.51 -4.91
C TYR A 137 18.72 -26.90 -4.32
N ARG A 138 18.33 -26.95 -3.03
CA ARG A 138 17.92 -28.21 -2.39
C ARG A 138 16.65 -28.78 -3.01
N GLY A 139 15.72 -27.92 -3.41
CA GLY A 139 14.49 -28.28 -4.12
C GLY A 139 14.80 -28.94 -5.47
N ASP A 140 15.69 -28.36 -6.26
CA ASP A 140 16.10 -28.87 -7.57
C ASP A 140 16.79 -30.24 -7.46
N LEU A 141 17.71 -30.40 -6.51
CA LEU A 141 18.36 -31.68 -6.27
C LEU A 141 17.38 -32.78 -5.86
N LEU A 142 16.36 -32.43 -5.06
CA LEU A 142 15.32 -33.38 -4.68
C LEU A 142 14.45 -33.74 -5.89
N LEU A 143 14.11 -32.76 -6.72
CA LEU A 143 13.33 -32.97 -7.94
C LEU A 143 14.07 -33.91 -8.90
N GLU A 144 15.36 -33.71 -9.12
CA GLU A 144 16.19 -34.57 -9.96
C GLU A 144 16.20 -36.03 -9.46
N LYS A 145 16.33 -36.24 -8.15
CA LYS A 145 16.26 -37.58 -7.55
C LYS A 145 14.90 -38.25 -7.77
N ILE A 146 13.81 -37.49 -7.63
CA ILE A 146 12.46 -38.00 -7.88
C ILE A 146 12.30 -38.37 -9.36
N GLN A 147 12.78 -37.53 -10.27
CA GLN A 147 12.73 -37.80 -11.72
C GLN A 147 13.53 -39.06 -12.09
N SER A 148 14.73 -39.23 -11.52
CA SER A 148 15.54 -40.44 -11.72
C SER A 148 14.82 -41.69 -11.21
N ALA A 149 14.27 -41.65 -9.99
CA ALA A 149 13.54 -42.78 -9.43
C ALA A 149 12.30 -43.14 -10.26
N LEU A 150 11.57 -42.14 -10.78
CA LEU A 150 10.43 -42.35 -11.67
C LEU A 150 10.86 -42.98 -13.00
N ALA A 151 11.99 -42.55 -13.57
CA ALA A 151 12.55 -43.14 -14.79
C ALA A 151 12.95 -44.61 -14.58
N ASP A 152 13.59 -44.93 -13.45
CA ASP A 152 13.98 -46.30 -13.10
C ASP A 152 12.76 -47.22 -12.93
N ILE A 153 11.70 -46.72 -12.29
CA ILE A 153 10.42 -47.45 -12.17
C ILE A 153 9.81 -47.69 -13.55
N ALA A 154 9.73 -46.66 -14.40
CA ALA A 154 9.18 -46.78 -15.75
C ALA A 154 9.96 -47.81 -16.58
N GLN A 155 11.30 -47.78 -16.53
CA GLN A 155 12.16 -48.71 -17.23
C GLN A 155 12.02 -50.14 -16.71
N SER A 156 11.95 -50.32 -15.39
CA SER A 156 11.73 -51.63 -14.76
C SER A 156 10.40 -52.26 -15.17
N GLN A 157 9.34 -51.45 -15.29
CA GLN A 157 8.04 -51.92 -15.78
C GLN A 157 8.06 -52.29 -17.27
N LEU A 158 8.82 -51.57 -18.11
CA LEU A 158 9.01 -51.94 -19.52
C LEU A 158 9.81 -53.24 -19.67
N CYS A 159 10.89 -53.42 -18.91
CA CYS A 159 11.71 -54.64 -18.93
C CYS A 159 10.95 -55.87 -18.44
N THR A 160 10.20 -55.77 -17.35
CA THR A 160 9.37 -56.89 -16.84
C THR A 160 8.28 -57.29 -17.82
N ARG A 161 7.67 -56.34 -18.52
CA ARG A 161 6.66 -56.61 -19.55
C ARG A 161 7.24 -57.22 -20.82
N SER A 162 8.46 -56.83 -21.21
CA SER A 162 9.14 -57.39 -22.38
C SER A 162 9.81 -58.75 -22.12
N GLY A 163 10.23 -59.04 -20.88
CA GLY A 163 10.76 -60.35 -20.48
C GLY A 163 9.71 -61.47 -20.30
N GLY A 164 8.43 -61.13 -20.20
CA GLY A 164 7.32 -62.10 -20.04
C GLY A 164 6.89 -62.83 -21.32
N LEU A 165 7.48 -62.53 -22.48
CA LEU A 165 7.09 -63.10 -23.78
C LEU A 165 8.03 -64.22 -24.30
N SER A 166 9.02 -64.64 -23.51
CA SER A 166 9.90 -65.76 -23.87
C SER A 166 9.49 -67.03 -23.13
N GLN A 167 8.31 -67.57 -23.45
CA GLN A 167 7.92 -68.92 -23.02
C GLN A 167 8.58 -69.95 -23.97
N PRO A 168 9.42 -70.88 -23.49
CA PRO A 168 9.92 -71.95 -24.33
C PRO A 168 8.78 -72.95 -24.61
N SER A 169 8.49 -73.16 -25.90
CA SER A 169 7.57 -74.21 -26.36
C SER A 169 8.05 -75.58 -25.87
N PRO A 170 7.17 -76.45 -25.35
CA PRO A 170 7.56 -77.78 -24.94
C PRO A 170 7.98 -78.61 -26.17
N PRO A 171 8.96 -79.52 -26.05
CA PRO A 171 9.32 -80.40 -27.15
C PRO A 171 8.17 -81.39 -27.40
N GLU A 172 7.68 -81.42 -28.63
CA GLU A 172 6.84 -82.50 -29.14
C GLU A 172 7.70 -83.72 -29.50
N PHE A 173 7.19 -84.89 -29.09
CA PHE A 173 7.58 -86.28 -29.36
C PHE A 173 8.80 -86.86 -28.61
#